data_AF-A0A258QUI6-F1
#
_entry.id   AF-A0A258QUI6-F1
#
_cell.length_a   1.000
_cell.length_b   1.000
_cell.length_c   1.000
_cell.angle_alpha   90.00
_cell.angle_beta   90.00
_cell.angle_gamma   90.00
#
_symmetry.space_group_name_H-M   'P 1'
#
loop_
_entity.id
_entity.type
_entity.pdbx_description
1 polymer ?
#
loop_
_entity_poly.entity_id
_entity_poly.type
_entity_poly.pdbx_seq_one_letter_code
_entity_poly.pdbx_strand_id
1 'polypeptide(L)'
;AGAAAVRRPGPYDLILANILLPPLKRLARPLRPLLAPGGKVVLSGLLPSHANAALAAYRAQGLQLVRRRDIDGWTTLTLSATGAKPKRVWVA
;
A
#
# COMPACT_ATOMS: atom_id res chain seq x y z
N ALA A 1 21.83 8.39 -11.27
CA ALA A 1 21.62 6.98 -11.67
C ALA A 1 20.16 6.64 -11.40
N GLY A 2 19.36 6.44 -12.45
CA GLY A 2 17.95 6.09 -12.30
C GLY A 2 17.79 4.70 -11.69
N ALA A 3 16.80 4.51 -10.82
CA ALA A 3 16.42 3.18 -10.35
C ALA A 3 16.18 2.27 -11.56
N ALA A 4 16.72 1.04 -11.53
CA ALA A 4 16.49 0.07 -12.58
C ALA A 4 14.98 -0.06 -12.86
N ALA A 5 14.59 0.05 -14.12
CA ALA A 5 13.19 -0.03 -14.52
C ALA A 5 12.55 -1.32 -13.97
N VAL A 6 11.36 -1.20 -13.40
CA VAL A 6 10.62 -2.34 -12.89
C VAL A 6 10.27 -3.25 -14.06
N ARG A 7 10.94 -4.41 -14.13
CA ARG A 7 10.92 -5.31 -15.30
C ARG A 7 9.55 -5.95 -15.58
N ARG A 8 8.63 -5.94 -14.61
CA ARG A 8 7.28 -6.51 -14.72
C ARG A 8 6.26 -5.57 -14.07
N PRO A 9 5.44 -4.86 -14.86
CA PRO A 9 4.50 -3.89 -14.31
C PRO A 9 3.25 -4.60 -13.73
N GLY A 10 3.31 -5.01 -12.45
CA GLY A 10 2.15 -5.46 -11.66
C GLY A 10 1.25 -6.56 -12.28
N PRO A 11 0.12 -6.89 -11.62
CA PRO A 11 -0.25 -6.47 -10.27
C PRO A 11 0.60 -7.17 -9.20
N TYR A 12 0.92 -6.45 -8.11
CA TYR A 12 1.73 -6.92 -7.00
C TYR A 12 0.88 -7.42 -5.84
N ASP A 13 1.34 -8.47 -5.17
CA ASP A 13 0.73 -8.98 -3.94
C ASP A 13 0.96 -8.06 -2.73
N LEU A 14 2.03 -7.26 -2.77
CA LEU A 14 2.45 -6.35 -1.70
C LEU A 14 3.06 -5.09 -2.31
N ILE A 15 2.62 -3.93 -1.84
CA ILE A 15 3.23 -2.64 -2.14
C ILE A 15 3.62 -1.97 -0.82
N LEU A 16 4.88 -1.53 -0.71
CA LEU A 16 5.41 -0.83 0.44
C LEU A 16 5.66 0.64 0.06
N ALA A 17 5.18 1.56 0.88
CA ALA A 17 5.41 2.99 0.70
C ALA A 17 5.80 3.62 2.03
N ASN A 18 7.09 3.97 2.16
CA ASN A 18 7.63 4.73 3.28
C ASN A 18 8.14 6.08 2.75
N ILE A 19 7.21 7.02 2.57
CA ILE A 19 7.45 8.32 1.95
C ILE A 19 6.50 9.36 2.57
N LEU A 20 6.76 10.64 2.28
CA LEU A 20 5.97 11.76 2.81
C LEU A 20 4.49 11.73 2.39
N LEU A 21 3.62 12.33 3.22
CA LEU A 21 2.16 12.34 3.01
C LEU A 21 1.73 12.93 1.65
N PRO A 22 2.22 14.10 1.18
CA PRO A 22 1.76 14.66 -0.09
C PRO A 22 1.96 13.74 -1.31
N PRO A 23 3.16 13.19 -1.60
CA PRO A 23 3.30 12.21 -2.67
C PRO A 23 2.52 10.92 -2.40
N LEU A 24 2.45 10.47 -1.14
CA LEU A 24 1.69 9.27 -0.79
C LEU A 24 0.21 9.38 -1.17
N LYS A 25 -0.41 10.55 -0.95
CA LYS A 25 -1.79 10.85 -1.37
C LYS A 25 -1.92 10.89 -2.89
N ARG A 26 -0.98 11.53 -3.60
CA ARG A 26 -0.98 11.57 -5.08
C ARG A 26 -0.88 10.18 -5.70
N LEU A 27 -0.18 9.27 -5.03
CA LEU A 27 0.01 7.90 -5.51
C LEU A 27 -1.18 6.97 -5.24
N ALA A 28 -2.13 7.33 -4.37
CA ALA A 28 -3.23 6.44 -4.00
C ALA A 28 -4.00 5.91 -5.22
N ARG A 29 -4.42 6.79 -6.12
CA ARG A 29 -5.15 6.44 -7.36
C ARG A 29 -4.30 5.60 -8.35
N PRO A 30 -3.10 6.03 -8.78
CA PRO A 30 -2.29 5.25 -9.73
C PRO A 30 -1.72 3.95 -9.14
N LEU A 31 -1.66 3.80 -7.82
CA LEU A 31 -1.20 2.57 -7.16
C LEU A 31 -2.27 1.47 -7.16
N ARG A 32 -3.55 1.82 -7.13
CA ARG A 32 -4.66 0.84 -7.05
C ARG A 32 -4.64 -0.23 -8.17
N PRO A 33 -4.42 0.11 -9.46
CA PRO A 33 -4.33 -0.88 -10.53
C PRO A 33 -3.10 -1.79 -10.43
N LEU A 34 -2.04 -1.33 -9.74
CA LEU A 34 -0.82 -2.10 -9.53
C LEU A 34 -0.98 -3.11 -8.39
N LEU A 35 -2.09 -3.11 -7.65
CA LEU A 35 -2.32 -4.03 -6.53
C LEU A 35 -3.19 -5.21 -6.97
N ALA A 36 -2.71 -6.43 -6.71
CA ALA A 36 -3.45 -7.65 -6.99
C ALA A 36 -4.74 -7.74 -6.14
N PRO A 37 -5.76 -8.49 -6.59
CA PRO A 37 -6.88 -8.88 -5.74
C PRO A 37 -6.38 -9.56 -4.46
N GLY A 38 -6.86 -9.10 -3.30
CA GLY A 38 -6.37 -9.57 -1.99
C GLY A 38 -4.94 -9.15 -1.64
N GLY A 39 -4.30 -8.30 -2.47
CA GLY A 39 -2.99 -7.74 -2.22
C GLY A 39 -3.02 -6.68 -1.12
N LYS A 40 -1.86 -6.45 -0.50
CA LYS A 40 -1.69 -5.51 0.62
C LYS A 40 -0.88 -4.28 0.23
N VAL A 41 -1.24 -3.15 0.81
CA VAL A 41 -0.43 -1.92 0.80
C VAL A 41 -0.02 -1.60 2.23
N VAL A 42 1.25 -1.33 2.44
CA VAL A 42 1.78 -0.89 3.74
C VAL A 42 2.31 0.52 3.58
N LEU A 43 1.62 1.46 4.24
CA LEU A 43 2.00 2.87 4.33
C LEU A 43 2.75 3.04 5.65
N SER A 44 4.04 3.36 5.61
CA SER A 44 4.91 3.50 6.79
C SER A 44 5.53 4.89 6.85
N GLY A 45 6.17 5.22 7.99
CA GLY A 45 6.81 6.51 8.23
C GLY A 45 5.82 7.67 8.35
N LEU A 46 4.59 7.39 8.77
CA LEU A 46 3.59 8.44 8.98
C LEU A 46 3.73 9.01 10.38
N LEU A 47 3.65 10.33 10.50
CA LEU A 47 3.32 10.93 11.80
C LEU A 47 1.88 10.51 12.19
N PRO A 48 1.58 10.36 13.48
CA PRO A 48 0.23 10.01 13.94
C PRO A 48 -0.86 10.95 13.40
N SER A 49 -0.53 12.24 13.27
CA SER A 49 -1.40 13.27 12.68
C SER A 49 -1.66 13.07 11.17
N HIS A 50 -0.76 12.42 10.45
CA HIS A 50 -0.89 12.13 9.01
C HIS A 50 -1.69 10.86 8.72
N ALA A 51 -1.80 9.95 9.70
CA ALA A 51 -2.37 8.62 9.50
C ALA A 51 -3.79 8.65 8.94
N ASN A 52 -4.67 9.49 9.48
CA ASN A 52 -6.06 9.56 9.04
C ASN A 52 -6.18 10.13 7.61
N ALA A 53 -5.34 11.12 7.25
CA ALA A 53 -5.33 11.70 5.92
C ALA A 53 -4.81 10.70 4.87
N ALA A 54 -3.79 9.91 5.21
CA ALA A 54 -3.31 8.81 4.36
C ALA A 54 -4.38 7.74 4.21
N LEU A 55 -4.99 7.30 5.32
CA LEU A 55 -6.06 6.30 5.32
C LEU A 55 -7.24 6.71 4.43
N ALA A 56 -7.70 7.97 4.54
CA ALA A 56 -8.80 8.48 3.72
C ALA A 56 -8.49 8.41 2.21
N ALA A 57 -7.27 8.79 1.81
CA ALA A 57 -6.87 8.77 0.40
C ALA A 57 -6.91 7.35 -0.20
N TYR A 58 -6.47 6.33 0.56
CA TYR A 58 -6.47 4.94 0.08
C TYR A 58 -7.85 4.28 0.21
N ARG A 59 -8.65 4.64 1.22
CA ARG A 59 -10.06 4.22 1.31
C ARG A 59 -10.88 4.69 0.12
N ALA A 60 -10.64 5.92 -0.36
CA ALA A 60 -11.29 6.43 -1.57
C ALA A 60 -10.96 5.61 -2.83
N GLN A 61 -9.95 4.73 -2.79
CA GLN A 61 -9.61 3.79 -3.88
C GLN A 61 -10.12 2.36 -3.61
N GLY A 62 -10.99 2.18 -2.62
CA GLY A 62 -11.59 0.89 -2.26
C GLY A 62 -10.70 -0.02 -1.40
N LEU A 63 -9.62 0.51 -0.80
CA LEU A 63 -8.81 -0.26 0.15
C LEU A 63 -9.39 -0.18 1.57
N GLN A 64 -9.36 -1.30 2.27
CA GLN A 64 -9.80 -1.40 3.66
C GLN A 64 -8.62 -1.48 4.61
N LEU A 65 -8.71 -0.82 5.76
CA LEU A 65 -7.70 -0.91 6.81
C LEU A 65 -7.72 -2.32 7.41
N VAL A 66 -6.58 -3.01 7.34
CA VAL A 66 -6.37 -4.32 7.96
C VAL A 66 -5.72 -4.17 9.33
N ARG A 67 -4.73 -3.28 9.43
CA ARG A 67 -3.96 -3.11 10.66
C ARG A 67 -3.40 -1.69 10.75
N ARG A 68 -3.45 -1.12 11.94
CA ARG A 68 -2.66 0.06 12.33
C ARG A 68 -1.63 -0.38 13.38
N ARG A 69 -0.42 0.14 13.28
CA ARG A 69 0.67 -0.06 14.24
C ARG A 69 1.34 1.28 14.52
N ASP A 70 1.51 1.60 15.79
CA ASP A 70 2.23 2.78 16.23
C ASP A 70 3.48 2.30 16.98
N ILE A 71 4.67 2.78 16.58
CA ILE A 71 5.99 2.39 17.11
C ILE A 71 6.83 3.66 17.18
N ASP A 72 7.34 3.99 18.37
CA ASP A 72 8.27 5.11 18.61
C ASP A 72 7.85 6.44 17.97
N GLY A 73 6.57 6.77 18.09
CA GLY A 73 6.00 8.01 17.55
C GLY A 73 5.69 7.98 16.04
N TRP A 74 5.83 6.83 15.38
CA TRP A 74 5.50 6.64 13.97
C TRP A 74 4.34 5.67 13.78
N THR A 75 3.46 5.97 12.83
CA THR A 75 2.32 5.15 12.44
C THR A 75 2.58 4.41 11.13
N THR A 76 2.21 3.13 11.12
CA THR A 76 2.12 2.28 9.94
C THR A 76 0.67 1.82 9.73
N LEU A 77 0.19 1.91 8.49
CA LEU A 77 -1.13 1.43 8.06
C LEU A 77 -0.95 0.30 7.05
N THR A 78 -1.53 -0.86 7.34
CA THR A 78 -1.69 -1.95 6.38
C THR A 78 -3.12 -1.92 5.85
N LEU A 79 -3.28 -1.80 4.53
CA LEU A 79 -4.56 -1.85 3.85
C LEU A 79 -4.61 -3.00 2.84
N SER A 80 -5.81 -3.44 2.48
CA SER A 80 -6.02 -4.51 1.48
C SER A 80 -7.10 -4.12 0.48
N ALA A 81 -6.92 -4.51 -0.78
CA ALA A 81 -8.06 -4.60 -1.69
C ALA A 81 -8.93 -5.79 -1.26
N THR A 82 -10.25 -5.64 -1.35
CA THR A 82 -11.20 -6.75 -1.19
C THR A 82 -11.04 -7.74 -2.35
N GLY A 83 -11.10 -9.04 -2.05
CA GLY A 83 -10.98 -10.13 -3.04
C GLY A 83 -10.11 -11.28 -2.53
N ALA A 84 -10.43 -12.51 -2.94
CA ALA A 84 -9.60 -13.67 -2.60
C ALA A 84 -8.26 -13.60 -3.35
N LYS A 85 -7.15 -13.80 -2.64
CA LYS A 85 -5.85 -13.97 -3.29
C LYS A 85 -5.83 -15.34 -4.00
N PRO A 86 -5.54 -15.44 -5.30
CA PRO A 86 -5.37 -16.74 -5.93
C PRO A 86 -4.24 -17.51 -5.23
N LYS A 87 -4.47 -18.78 -4.91
CA LYS A 87 -3.45 -19.63 -4.31
C LYS A 87 -2.30 -19.78 -5.30
N ARG A 88 -1.15 -19.19 -4.99
CA ARG A 88 0.10 -19.48 -5.72
C ARG A 88 0.46 -20.93 -5.45
N VAL A 89 0.32 -21.77 -6.47
CA VAL A 89 0.88 -23.13 -6.49
C VAL A 89 2.34 -22.97 -6.90
N TRP A 90 3.26 -23.33 -6.00
CA TRP A 90 4.67 -23.46 -6.34
C TRP A 90 4.83 -24.84 -6.97
N VAL A 91 5.23 -24.88 -8.25
CA VAL A 91 5.73 -26.12 -8.85
C VAL A 91 7.21 -26.17 -8.48
N ALA A 92 7.59 -27.25 -7.80
CA ALA A 92 8.95 -27.52 -7.36
C ALA A 92 9.90 -27.75 -8.55
#